data_AF-A0A285N5I0-F1
#
_entry.id   AF-A0A285N5I0-F1
#
_cell.length_a   1.000
_cell.length_b   1.000
_cell.length_c   1.000
_cell.angle_alpha   90.00
_cell.angle_beta   90.00
_cell.angle_gamma   90.00
#
_symmetry.space_group_name_H-M   'P 1'
#
loop_
_entity.id
_entity.type
_entity.pdbx_description
1 polymer ?
#
loop_
_entity_poly.entity_id
_entity_poly.type
_entity_poly.pdbx_seq_one_letter_code
_entity_poly.pdbx_strand_id
1 'polypeptide(L)' 'MKEKEKKQIEKTLELIEQLPENRRFFYNTGVLMIELTKEEAVKLLKKELEGLGGNTHS' A
#
# COMPACT_ATOMS: atom_id res chain seq x y z
N MET A 1 5.29 -6.58 15.37
CA MET A 1 4.05 -6.25 14.62
C MET A 1 4.39 -5.36 13.44
N LYS A 2 4.93 -4.15 13.68
CA LYS A 2 5.38 -3.20 12.64
C LYS A 2 6.32 -3.76 11.56
N GLU A 3 7.31 -4.58 11.92
CA GLU A 3 8.22 -5.20 10.93
C GLU A 3 7.54 -6.20 9.98
N LYS A 4 6.51 -6.91 10.47
CA LYS A 4 5.77 -7.85 9.62
C LYS A 4 4.87 -7.09 8.64
N GLU A 5 4.23 -6.03 9.10
CA GLU A 5 3.41 -5.12 8.29
C GLU A 5 4.25 -4.42 7.23
N LYS A 6 5.43 -3.90 7.62
CA LYS A 6 6.42 -3.32 6.70
C LYS A 6 6.77 -4.28 5.57
N LYS A 7 7.17 -5.51 5.90
CA LYS A 7 7.48 -6.55 4.90
C LYS A 7 6.30 -6.93 4.01
N GLN A 8 5.08 -6.87 4.54
CA GLN A 8 3.87 -7.14 3.74
C GLN A 8 3.62 -6.02 2.73
N ILE A 9 3.78 -4.77 3.14
CA ILE A 9 3.63 -3.60 2.25
C ILE A 9 4.69 -3.62 1.16
N GLU A 10 5.96 -3.88 1.51
CA GLU A 10 7.07 -4.00 0.54
C GLU A 10 6.79 -5.09 -0.50
N LYS A 11 6.40 -6.29 -0.07
CA LYS A 11 6.01 -7.38 -1.00
C LYS A 11 4.81 -7.03 -1.86
N THR A 12 3.86 -6.27 -1.32
CA THR A 12 2.67 -5.84 -2.07
C THR A 12 3.06 -4.84 -3.15
N LEU A 13 3.97 -3.91 -2.87
CA LEU A 13 4.52 -2.98 -3.86
C LEU A 13 5.20 -3.73 -5.00
N GLU A 14 6.07 -4.70 -4.70
CA GLU A 14 6.72 -5.56 -5.70
C GLU A 14 5.70 -6.30 -6.57
N LEU A 15 4.64 -6.85 -5.96
CA LEU A 15 3.59 -7.54 -6.69
C LEU A 15 2.84 -6.59 -7.64
N ILE A 16 2.50 -5.39 -7.17
CA ILE A 16 1.76 -4.40 -7.98
C ILE A 16 2.54 -4.04 -9.25
N GLU A 17 3.86 -3.89 -9.15
CA GLU A 17 4.72 -3.57 -10.30
C GLU A 17 4.62 -4.64 -11.39
N GLN A 18 4.57 -5.92 -11.01
CA GLN A 18 4.48 -7.07 -11.92
C GLN A 18 3.08 -7.30 -12.50
N LEU A 19 2.04 -6.66 -11.96
CA LEU A 19 0.68 -6.84 -12.46
C LEU A 19 0.46 -6.11 -13.78
N PRO A 20 -0.34 -6.69 -14.70
CA PRO A 20 -0.78 -6.04 -15.92
C PRO A 20 -1.44 -4.68 -15.64
N GLU A 21 -1.27 -3.72 -16.56
CA GLU A 21 -1.80 -2.35 -16.40
C GLU A 21 -3.32 -2.31 -16.27
N ASN A 22 -4.03 -3.26 -16.87
CA ASN A 22 -5.50 -3.34 -16.81
C ASN A 22 -6.03 -3.96 -15.50
N ARG A 23 -5.18 -4.24 -14.52
CA ARG A 23 -5.61 -4.77 -13.24
C ARG A 23 -6.30 -3.68 -12.42
N ARG A 24 -7.47 -4.01 -11.88
CA ARG A 24 -8.22 -3.14 -10.96
C ARG A 24 -7.70 -3.33 -9.54
N PHE A 25 -7.48 -2.23 -8.84
CA PHE A 25 -7.08 -2.22 -7.43
C PHE A 25 -8.21 -1.68 -6.57
N PHE A 26 -8.35 -2.23 -5.37
CA PHE A 26 -9.37 -1.78 -4.42
C PHE A 26 -8.76 -1.62 -3.05
N TYR A 27 -9.08 -0.50 -2.39
CA TYR A 27 -8.74 -0.23 -1.01
C TYR A 27 -9.99 -0.31 -0.15
N ASN A 28 -9.89 -1.05 0.96
CA ASN A 28 -10.98 -1.22 1.91
C ASN A 28 -10.75 -0.30 3.11
N THR A 29 -11.63 0.67 3.32
CA THR A 29 -11.59 1.58 4.48
C THR A 29 -12.28 1.00 5.72
N GLY A 30 -12.81 -0.23 5.62
CA GLY A 30 -13.67 -0.89 6.58
C GLY A 30 -15.16 -0.70 6.30
N VAL A 31 -15.53 0.46 5.73
CA VAL A 31 -16.93 0.83 5.42
C VAL A 31 -17.19 0.86 3.91
N LEU A 32 -16.18 1.21 3.11
CA LEU A 32 -16.27 1.34 1.66
C LEU A 32 -15.13 0.58 0.99
N MET A 33 -15.40 0.05 -0.20
CA MET A 33 -14.38 -0.35 -1.16
C MET A 33 -14.21 0.76 -2.19
N ILE A 34 -13.01 1.32 -2.27
CA ILE A 34 -12.66 2.39 -3.20
C ILE A 34 -11.79 1.79 -4.30
N GLU A 35 -12.20 1.95 -5.56
CA GLU A 35 -11.37 1.59 -6.71
C GLU A 35 -10.22 2.59 -6.84
N LEU A 36 -9.01 2.05 -7.06
CA LEU A 36 -7.79 2.83 -7.24
C LEU A 36 -7.13 2.48 -8.57
N THR A 37 -6.49 3.48 -9.17
CA THR A 37 -5.48 3.27 -10.20
C THR A 37 -4.24 2.61 -9.59
N LYS A 38 -3.37 2.04 -10.45
CA LYS A 38 -2.08 1.47 -10.03
C LYS A 38 -1.21 2.51 -9.30
N GLU A 39 -1.18 3.74 -9.80
CA GLU A 39 -0.42 4.85 -9.21
C GLU A 39 -0.94 5.23 -7.81
N GLU A 40 -2.26 5.32 -7.65
CA GLU A 40 -2.88 5.62 -6.35
C GLU A 40 -2.63 4.51 -5.32
N ALA A 41 -2.71 3.25 -5.74
CA ALA A 41 -2.41 2.11 -4.88
C ALA A 41 -0.94 2.13 -4.39
N VAL A 42 0.01 2.40 -5.29
CA VAL A 42 1.43 2.53 -4.94
C VAL A 42 1.66 3.71 -4.00
N LYS A 43 1.04 4.87 -4.27
CA LYS A 43 1.17 6.06 -3.41
C LYS A 43 0.64 5.81 -2.01
N LEU A 44 -0.50 5.14 -1.89
CA LEU A 44 -1.12 4.80 -0.60
C LEU A 44 -0.19 3.88 0.22
N LEU A 45 0.30 2.80 -0.39
CA LEU A 45 1.19 1.84 0.28
C LEU A 45 2.51 2.48 0.72
N LYS A 46 3.10 3.38 -0.08
CA LYS A 46 4.31 4.13 0.32
C LYS A 46 4.04 5.02 1.53
N LYS A 47 2.89 5.70 1.59
CA LYS A 47 2.51 6.52 2.74
C LYS A 47 2.30 5.66 4.00
N GLU A 48 1.67 4.49 3.87
CA GLU A 48 1.54 3.55 4.99
C GLU A 48 2.90 3.07 5.49
N LEU A 49 3.82 2.75 4.57
CA LEU A 49 5.19 2.35 4.88
C LEU A 49 5.97 3.45 5.65
N GLU A 50 5.86 4.70 5.20
CA GLU A 50 6.45 5.87 5.88
C GLU A 50 5.87 6.05 7.29
N GLY A 51 4.55 5.91 7.45
CA GLY A 51 3.89 5.99 8.76
C GLY A 51 4.33 4.90 9.74
N LEU A 52 4.70 3.71 9.24
CA LEU A 52 5.28 2.65 10.06
C LEU A 52 6.71 2.96 10.52
N GLY A 53 7.49 3.68 9.71
CA GLY A 53 8.84 4.14 10.03
C GLY A 53 8.89 5.42 10.88
N GLY A 54 7.86 6.26 10.79
CA GLY A 54 7.77 7.57 11.43
C GLY A 54 7.17 7.54 12.84
N ASN A 55 7.85 6.89 13.80
CA ASN A 55 7.75 7.22 15.23
C ASN A 55 9.11 7.70 15.77
N THR A 56 9.88 8.37 14.91
CA THR A 56 11.17 9.00 15.25
C THR A 56 11.22 10.40 14.67
N HIS A 57 10.28 11.26 15.04
CA HIS A 57 10.43 12.72 15.23
C HIS A 57 9.05 13.37 15.19
N SER A 58 8.53 13.73 16.37
CA SER A 58 7.75 14.94 16.72
C SER A 58 7.29 14.78 18.16
#